data_AF-Q8EU07-F1
#
_entry.id   AF-Q8EU07-F1
#
_cell.length_a   1.000
_cell.length_b   1.000
_cell.length_c   1.000
_cell.angle_alpha   90.00
_cell.angle_beta   90.00
_cell.angle_gamma   90.00
#
_symmetry.space_group_name_H-M   'P 1'
#
loop_
_entity.id
_entity.type
_entity.pdbx_description
1 polymer ?
#
loop_
_entity_poly.entity_id
_entity_poly.type
_entity_poly.pdbx_seq_one_letter_code
_entity_poly.pdbx_strand_id
1 'polypeptide(L)'
;MECQECHENPATLHFKHVINGEERKLSLCETCAKKKGYVTFPEEGYSLHDLLTGLFNVETLNMNSTSANQTKQLKEVTCSSCGMTFSEFKKIGKFGCANCYSSFAQKVEPIFRRVHAGNTKHNGKIPKRTGTNLKTRRQIEMYKQELKKFIDDEEFEKAAEYRDKIKALQAKASQEDDSKEGDDQ
;
A
#
# COMPACT_ATOMS: atom_id res chain seq x y z
N MET A 1 1.61 25.43 34.54
CA MET A 1 0.82 24.44 33.79
C MET A 1 -0.21 25.10 32.86
N GLU A 2 -0.25 26.44 32.84
CA GLU A 2 -0.97 27.26 31.86
C GLU A 2 -0.05 27.68 30.71
N CYS A 3 -0.65 28.08 29.59
CA CYS A 3 0.03 28.63 28.43
C CYS A 3 0.81 29.87 28.81
N GLN A 4 2.11 29.88 28.49
CA GLN A 4 3.01 31.02 28.76
C GLN A 4 2.80 32.23 27.84
N GLU A 5 1.94 32.12 26.83
CA GLU A 5 1.66 33.22 25.90
C GLU A 5 0.32 33.90 26.20
N CYS A 6 -0.78 33.15 26.30
CA CYS A 6 -2.10 33.73 26.55
C CYS A 6 -2.53 33.70 28.01
N HIS A 7 -1.94 32.86 28.86
CA HIS A 7 -2.34 32.65 30.26
C HIS A 7 -3.81 32.29 30.51
N GLU A 8 -4.61 32.07 29.46
CA GLU A 8 -6.04 31.75 29.54
C GLU A 8 -6.34 30.25 29.46
N ASN A 9 -5.43 29.48 28.85
CA ASN A 9 -5.63 28.05 28.54
C ASN A 9 -4.51 27.19 29.16
N PRO A 10 -4.77 25.91 29.47
CA PRO A 10 -3.74 24.98 29.90
C PRO A 10 -2.67 24.80 28.81
N ALA A 11 -1.40 24.65 29.22
CA ALA A 11 -0.32 24.32 28.30
C ALA A 11 -0.39 22.83 27.95
N THR A 12 -0.55 22.53 26.66
CA THR A 12 -0.66 21.15 26.12
C THR A 12 0.55 20.75 25.29
N LEU A 13 1.41 21.70 24.91
CA LEU A 13 2.59 21.50 24.09
C LEU A 13 3.83 22.08 24.78
N HIS A 14 4.94 21.34 24.75
CA HIS A 14 6.20 21.72 25.39
C HIS A 14 7.34 21.69 24.36
N PHE A 15 7.95 22.85 24.13
CA PHE A 15 9.05 23.04 23.19
C PHE A 15 10.35 23.31 23.94
N LYS A 16 11.46 22.85 23.36
CA LYS A 16 12.81 23.11 23.84
C LYS A 16 13.58 23.84 22.74
N HIS A 17 13.87 25.11 22.98
CA HIS A 17 14.66 25.94 22.08
C HIS A 17 16.10 26.00 22.60
N VAL A 18 17.05 25.64 21.75
CA VAL A 18 18.47 25.81 22.04
C VAL A 18 18.99 26.93 21.14
N ILE A 19 19.27 28.10 21.72
CA ILE A 19 19.82 29.25 21.01
C ILE A 19 21.16 29.57 21.66
N ASN A 20 22.25 29.53 20.87
CA ASN A 20 23.61 29.78 21.36
C ASN A 20 24.04 28.90 22.55
N GLY A 21 23.55 27.66 22.62
CA GLY A 21 23.84 26.73 23.71
C GLY A 21 23.00 26.92 24.97
N GLU A 22 22.20 27.98 25.07
CA GLU A 22 21.22 28.16 26.13
C GLU A 22 19.91 27.45 25.80
N GLU A 23 19.47 26.58 26.70
CA GLU A 23 18.21 25.88 26.61
C GLU A 23 17.08 26.69 27.24
N ARG A 24 16.06 27.02 26.46
CA ARG A 24 14.80 27.59 26.94
C ARG A 24 13.65 26.63 26.70
N LYS A 25 12.89 26.35 27.75
CA LYS A 25 11.68 25.52 27.69
C LYS A 25 10.46 26.43 27.60
N LEU A 26 9.63 26.21 26.59
CA LEU A 26 8.42 26.98 26.33
C LEU A 26 7.21 26.04 26.41
N SER A 27 6.19 26.42 27.17
CA SER A 27 4.96 25.63 27.35
C SER A 27 3.76 26.44 26.87
N LEU A 28 3.13 26.00 25.78
CA LEU A 28 2.05 26.72 25.10
C LEU A 28 0.80 25.86 25.02
N CYS A 29 -0.37 26.52 24.91
CA CYS A 29 -1.57 25.87 24.40
C CYS A 29 -1.48 25.71 22.88
N GLU A 30 -2.34 24.87 22.32
CA GLU A 30 -2.39 24.55 20.89
C GLU A 30 -2.57 25.79 20.00
N THR A 31 -3.46 26.70 20.38
CA THR A 31 -3.75 27.93 19.61
C THR A 31 -2.54 28.87 19.54
N CYS A 32 -1.86 29.10 20.67
CA CYS A 32 -0.65 29.92 20.73
C CYS A 32 0.52 29.26 19.99
N ALA A 33 0.68 27.94 20.11
CA ALA A 33 1.71 27.21 19.39
C ALA A 33 1.55 27.33 17.87
N LYS A 34 0.32 27.24 17.37
CA LYS A 34 -0.01 27.40 15.95
C LYS A 34 0.22 28.83 15.46
N LYS A 35 -0.27 29.83 16.21
CA LYS A 35 -0.11 31.26 15.87
C LYS A 35 1.36 31.67 15.77
N LYS A 36 2.23 31.11 16.62
CA LYS A 36 3.69 31.34 16.59
C LYS A 36 4.43 30.47 15.57
N GLY A 37 3.74 29.56 14.87
CA GLY A 37 4.32 28.69 13.86
C GLY A 37 5.15 27.53 14.42
N TYR A 38 5.02 27.21 15.72
CA TYR A 38 5.68 26.03 16.30
C TYR A 38 5.08 24.71 15.80
N VAL A 39 3.83 24.76 15.35
CA VAL A 39 3.12 23.64 14.76
C VAL A 39 2.39 24.09 13.50
N THR A 40 2.60 23.36 12.42
CA THR A 40 1.85 23.47 11.16
C THR A 40 0.85 22.33 11.07
N PHE A 41 -0.14 22.35 11.96
CA PHE A 41 -1.31 21.47 11.83
C PHE A 41 -2.34 22.12 10.90
N PRO A 42 -2.90 21.37 9.92
CA PRO A 42 -4.10 21.82 9.22
C PRO A 42 -5.20 22.16 10.24
N GLU A 43 -5.96 23.23 10.02
CA GLU A 43 -7.12 23.62 10.87
C GLU A 43 -8.12 22.48 11.08
N GLU A 44 -8.22 21.56 10.14
CA GLU A 44 -9.20 20.45 10.15
C GLU A 44 -8.60 19.10 10.58
N GLY A 45 -7.36 19.10 11.08
CA GLY A 45 -6.61 17.89 11.38
C GLY A 45 -6.07 17.18 10.13
N TYR A 46 -5.29 16.12 10.33
CA TYR A 46 -4.85 15.27 9.22
C TYR A 46 -5.93 14.25 8.89
N SER A 47 -6.36 14.21 7.64
CA SER A 47 -7.15 13.09 7.15
C SER A 47 -6.25 11.85 6.98
N LEU A 48 -6.84 10.66 7.02
CA LEU A 48 -6.15 9.43 6.60
C LEU A 48 -5.53 9.58 5.20
N HIS A 49 -6.20 10.35 4.34
CA HIS A 49 -5.74 10.66 3.00
C HIS A 49 -4.42 11.45 3.01
N ASP A 50 -4.26 12.45 3.88
CA ASP A 50 -3.03 13.23 4.02
C ASP A 50 -1.85 12.38 4.50
N LEU A 51 -2.10 11.43 5.41
CA LEU A 51 -1.08 10.47 5.83
C LEU A 51 -0.64 9.55 4.68
N LEU A 52 -1.58 9.08 3.88
CA LEU A 52 -1.29 8.19 2.74
C LEU A 52 -0.52 8.94 1.64
N THR A 53 -0.89 10.18 1.30
CA THR A 53 -0.14 10.99 0.31
C THR A 53 1.32 11.21 0.73
N GLY A 54 1.59 11.41 2.03
CA GLY A 54 2.94 11.48 2.58
C GLY A 54 3.79 10.23 2.28
N LEU A 55 3.18 9.04 2.30
CA LEU A 55 3.86 7.78 2.01
C LEU A 55 4.26 7.64 0.53
N PHE A 56 3.48 8.23 -0.38
CA PHE A 56 3.76 8.23 -1.82
C PHE A 56 4.86 9.24 -2.22
N ASN A 57 5.17 10.22 -1.37
CA ASN A 57 6.17 11.26 -1.65
C ASN A 57 7.58 10.94 -1.13
N VAL A 58 7.83 9.74 -0.60
CA VAL A 58 9.10 9.38 0.06
C VAL A 58 10.30 9.28 -0.91
N GLU A 59 10.08 9.28 -2.23
CA GLU A 59 11.17 9.33 -3.22
C GLU A 59 12.02 10.61 -3.12
N THR A 60 11.54 11.69 -2.50
CA THR A 60 12.33 12.92 -2.31
C THR A 60 13.30 12.89 -1.13
N LEU A 61 13.19 11.93 -0.21
CA LEU A 61 14.03 11.91 1.01
C LEU A 61 15.37 11.17 0.84
N ASN A 62 15.53 10.41 -0.24
CA ASN A 62 16.78 9.69 -0.56
C ASN A 62 17.67 10.44 -1.57
N MET A 63 17.44 11.73 -1.81
CA MET A 63 18.28 12.60 -2.64
C MET A 63 19.25 13.41 -1.78
N ASN A 64 20.09 12.72 -0.99
CA ASN A 64 21.35 13.28 -0.46
C ASN A 64 22.51 13.07 -1.45
N SER A 65 22.24 13.25 -2.74
CA SER A 65 23.25 13.26 -3.79
C SER A 65 23.19 14.60 -4.48
N THR A 66 24.07 15.50 -4.04
CA THR A 66 24.46 16.69 -4.79
C THR A 66 24.85 16.31 -6.20
N SER A 67 23.94 16.48 -7.15
CA SER A 67 24.21 16.54 -8.58
C SER A 67 23.06 17.25 -9.25
N ALA A 68 23.19 18.57 -9.31
CA ALA A 68 22.54 19.36 -10.35
C ALA A 68 22.92 18.77 -11.71
N ASN A 69 21.97 18.71 -12.65
CA ASN A 69 22.11 18.29 -14.05
C ASN A 69 21.83 16.82 -14.43
N GLN A 70 20.70 16.24 -13.99
CA GLN A 70 20.03 15.21 -14.80
C GLN A 70 18.49 15.39 -14.78
N THR A 71 18.01 16.47 -15.41
CA THR A 71 16.63 16.55 -15.91
C THR A 71 16.48 15.64 -17.14
N LYS A 72 16.65 14.34 -16.94
CA LYS A 72 15.99 13.37 -17.81
C LYS A 72 14.51 13.50 -17.46
N GLN A 73 13.77 14.20 -18.31
CA GLN A 73 12.31 14.28 -18.29
C GLN A 73 11.77 12.84 -18.29
N LEU A 74 11.62 12.25 -17.10
CA LEU A 74 10.96 10.98 -16.92
C LEU A 74 9.54 11.22 -17.38
N LYS A 75 9.20 10.69 -18.57
CA LYS A 75 7.84 10.75 -19.11
C LYS A 75 6.87 10.39 -17.98
N GLU A 76 6.00 11.32 -17.66
CA GLU A 76 4.99 11.13 -16.65
C GLU A 76 4.10 9.96 -17.06
N VAL A 77 3.92 9.00 -16.15
CA VAL A 77 3.10 7.82 -16.42
C VAL A 77 1.64 8.24 -16.34
N THR A 78 0.87 7.90 -17.37
CA THR A 78 -0.54 8.25 -17.49
C THR A 78 -1.37 7.00 -17.72
N CYS A 79 -2.54 6.92 -17.10
CA CYS A 79 -3.48 5.84 -17.33
C CYS A 79 -4.11 5.99 -18.71
N SER A 80 -3.96 4.97 -19.56
CA SER A 80 -4.54 4.96 -20.91
C SER A 80 -6.08 4.96 -20.94
N SER A 81 -6.74 4.55 -19.84
CA SER A 81 -8.20 4.44 -19.79
C SER A 81 -8.90 5.70 -19.31
N CYS A 82 -8.38 6.37 -18.28
CA CYS A 82 -9.03 7.57 -17.71
C CYS A 82 -8.18 8.84 -17.82
N GLY A 83 -6.98 8.77 -18.38
CA GLY A 83 -6.08 9.93 -18.56
C GLY A 83 -5.42 10.44 -17.28
N MET A 84 -5.68 9.83 -16.11
CA MET A 84 -5.06 10.22 -14.85
C MET A 84 -3.53 10.07 -14.91
N THR A 85 -2.80 11.07 -14.47
CA THR A 85 -1.34 11.05 -14.34
C THR A 85 -0.91 10.49 -13.00
N PHE A 86 0.34 10.01 -12.90
CA PHE A 86 0.89 9.55 -11.63
C PHE A 86 1.01 10.69 -10.60
N SER A 87 1.28 11.93 -11.01
CA SER A 87 1.34 13.06 -10.07
C SER A 87 -0.04 13.42 -9.51
N GLU A 88 -1.08 13.35 -10.32
CA GLU A 88 -2.47 13.48 -9.85
C GLU A 88 -2.80 12.36 -8.85
N PHE A 89 -2.40 11.11 -9.13
CA PHE A 89 -2.56 10.01 -8.19
C PHE A 89 -1.85 10.28 -6.86
N LYS A 90 -0.62 10.81 -6.86
CA LYS A 90 0.09 11.14 -5.61
C LYS A 90 -0.62 12.22 -4.79
N LYS A 91 -1.31 13.17 -5.43
CA LYS A 91 -2.09 14.22 -4.75
C LYS A 91 -3.43 13.70 -4.24
N ILE A 92 -4.12 12.91 -5.06
CA ILE A 92 -5.49 12.43 -4.82
C ILE A 92 -5.51 11.14 -3.98
N GLY A 93 -4.42 10.37 -3.96
CA GLY A 93 -4.24 9.15 -3.17
C GLY A 93 -5.19 8.00 -3.54
N LYS A 94 -5.94 8.13 -4.63
CA LYS A 94 -6.94 7.17 -5.08
C LYS A 94 -6.79 6.93 -6.57
N PHE A 95 -7.05 5.69 -6.99
CA PHE A 95 -7.10 5.35 -8.41
C PHE A 95 -8.40 5.89 -9.04
N GLY A 96 -8.29 6.41 -10.27
CA GLY A 96 -9.45 6.94 -10.99
C GLY A 96 -10.29 5.87 -11.70
N CYS A 97 -9.70 4.74 -12.08
CA CYS A 97 -10.39 3.60 -12.68
C CYS A 97 -9.66 2.28 -12.41
N ALA A 98 -10.25 1.15 -12.80
CA ALA A 98 -9.66 -0.19 -12.61
C ALA A 98 -8.28 -0.35 -13.26
N ASN A 99 -8.05 0.30 -14.41
CA ASN A 99 -6.80 0.19 -15.16
C ASN A 99 -5.65 1.00 -14.53
N CYS A 100 -5.94 1.96 -13.64
CA CYS A 100 -4.90 2.74 -12.96
C CYS A 100 -3.95 1.84 -12.15
N TYR A 101 -4.45 0.73 -11.59
CA TYR A 101 -3.62 -0.22 -10.86
C TYR A 101 -2.49 -0.76 -11.74
N SER A 102 -2.82 -1.22 -12.94
CA SER A 102 -1.85 -1.75 -13.92
C SER A 102 -0.97 -0.65 -14.49
N SER A 103 -1.55 0.50 -14.83
CA SER A 103 -0.81 1.64 -15.42
C SER A 103 0.28 2.16 -14.50
N PHE A 104 0.04 2.16 -13.19
CA PHE A 104 0.99 2.68 -12.21
C PHE A 104 1.78 1.58 -11.48
N ALA A 105 1.56 0.30 -11.79
CA ALA A 105 2.07 -0.86 -11.03
C ALA A 105 3.55 -0.75 -10.66
N GLN A 106 4.41 -0.40 -11.62
CA GLN A 106 5.86 -0.26 -11.39
C GLN A 106 6.21 0.76 -10.31
N LYS A 107 5.43 1.84 -10.18
CA LYS A 107 5.65 2.91 -9.21
C LYS A 107 4.94 2.67 -7.88
N VAL A 108 3.80 1.95 -7.87
CA VAL A 108 3.04 1.70 -6.63
C VAL A 108 3.54 0.46 -5.88
N GLU A 109 4.10 -0.54 -6.57
CA GLU A 109 4.61 -1.79 -5.98
C GLU A 109 5.60 -1.56 -4.81
N PRO A 110 6.61 -0.68 -4.89
CA PRO A 110 7.52 -0.43 -3.76
C PRO A 110 6.80 0.17 -2.55
N ILE A 111 5.75 0.94 -2.80
CA ILE A 111 4.99 1.66 -1.77
C ILE A 111 4.09 0.68 -1.03
N PHE A 112 3.39 -0.20 -1.76
CA PHE A 112 2.63 -1.29 -1.17
C PHE A 112 3.50 -2.25 -0.37
N ARG A 113 4.69 -2.59 -0.86
CA ARG A 113 5.65 -3.37 -0.06
C ARG A 113 5.99 -2.67 1.25
N ARG A 114 6.18 -1.35 1.26
CA ARG A 114 6.44 -0.61 2.50
C ARG A 114 5.24 -0.63 3.45
N VAL A 115 4.03 -0.36 2.95
CA VAL A 115 2.79 -0.40 3.75
C VAL A 115 2.58 -1.77 4.39
N HIS A 116 2.76 -2.82 3.60
CA HIS A 116 2.48 -4.20 4.02
C HIS A 116 3.67 -4.88 4.71
N ALA A 117 4.64 -4.11 5.20
CA ALA A 117 5.85 -4.63 5.88
C ALA A 117 6.56 -5.74 5.06
N GLY A 118 6.66 -5.54 3.75
CA GLY A 118 7.28 -6.44 2.78
C GLY A 118 6.35 -7.51 2.22
N ASN A 119 5.13 -7.69 2.77
CA ASN A 119 4.22 -8.74 2.33
C ASN A 119 3.54 -8.36 1.00
N THR A 120 3.73 -9.18 -0.02
CA THR A 120 3.03 -9.06 -1.31
C THR A 120 1.97 -10.15 -1.51
N LYS A 121 1.83 -11.06 -0.54
CA LYS A 121 0.89 -12.18 -0.58
C LYS A 121 0.21 -12.34 0.77
N HIS A 122 -1.09 -12.60 0.75
CA HIS A 122 -1.85 -12.89 1.96
C HIS A 122 -1.78 -14.38 2.31
N ASN A 123 -1.07 -14.72 3.37
CA ASN A 123 -0.93 -16.10 3.87
C ASN A 123 -1.89 -16.44 5.03
N GLY A 124 -2.85 -15.56 5.33
CA GLY A 124 -3.77 -15.71 6.46
C GLY A 124 -5.01 -16.55 6.18
N LYS A 125 -6.00 -16.42 7.08
CA LYS A 125 -7.25 -17.18 7.05
C LYS A 125 -8.03 -16.88 5.77
N ILE A 126 -8.58 -17.93 5.16
CA ILE A 126 -9.47 -17.81 4.02
C ILE A 126 -10.93 -17.82 4.55
N PRO A 127 -11.75 -16.80 4.25
CA PRO A 127 -13.15 -16.76 4.69
C PRO A 127 -13.96 -17.94 4.14
N LYS A 128 -14.82 -18.57 4.96
CA LYS A 128 -15.60 -19.75 4.53
C LYS A 128 -16.52 -19.49 3.34
N ARG A 129 -17.13 -18.29 3.25
CA ARG A 129 -18.16 -17.96 2.24
C ARG A 129 -17.61 -17.78 0.82
N THR A 130 -16.39 -17.31 0.68
CA THR A 130 -15.70 -17.08 -0.61
C THR A 130 -14.50 -18.02 -0.80
N GLY A 131 -14.23 -18.86 0.22
CA GLY A 131 -12.97 -19.55 0.37
C GLY A 131 -12.82 -20.86 -0.35
N THR A 132 -13.93 -21.50 -0.76
CA THR A 132 -13.88 -22.80 -1.43
C THR A 132 -13.14 -22.69 -2.76
N ASN A 133 -13.53 -21.74 -3.61
CA ASN A 133 -12.87 -21.50 -4.91
C ASN A 133 -11.41 -21.04 -4.70
N LEU A 134 -11.14 -20.16 -3.73
CA LEU A 134 -9.77 -19.69 -3.46
C LEU A 134 -8.85 -20.80 -2.94
N LYS A 135 -9.36 -21.70 -2.09
CA LYS A 135 -8.61 -22.84 -1.57
C LYS A 135 -8.27 -23.82 -2.69
N THR A 136 -9.24 -24.15 -3.53
CA THR A 136 -9.04 -25.02 -4.70
C THR A 136 -8.03 -24.41 -5.67
N ARG A 137 -8.13 -23.10 -5.94
CA ARG A 137 -7.18 -22.37 -6.79
C ARG A 137 -5.76 -22.38 -6.24
N ARG A 138 -5.58 -22.17 -4.93
CA ARG A 138 -4.26 -22.29 -4.26
C ARG A 138 -3.70 -23.71 -4.37
N GLN A 139 -4.54 -24.72 -4.16
CA GLN A 139 -4.12 -26.13 -4.27
C GLN A 139 -3.65 -26.46 -5.69
N ILE A 140 -4.36 -25.97 -6.71
CA ILE A 140 -3.97 -26.13 -8.11
C ILE A 140 -2.63 -25.44 -8.39
N GLU A 141 -2.41 -24.23 -7.89
CA GLU A 141 -1.11 -23.54 -8.03
C GLU A 141 0.03 -24.32 -7.38
N MET A 142 -0.18 -24.87 -6.18
CA MET A 142 0.80 -25.73 -5.52
C MET A 142 1.12 -26.97 -6.35
N TYR A 143 0.10 -27.68 -6.85
CA TYR A 143 0.32 -28.85 -7.69
C TYR A 143 1.00 -28.52 -9.02
N LYS A 144 0.77 -27.34 -9.60
CA LYS A 144 1.50 -26.89 -10.80
C LYS A 144 2.99 -26.67 -10.52
N GLN A 145 3.33 -26.15 -9.34
CA GLN A 145 4.73 -25.98 -8.93
C GLN A 145 5.42 -27.34 -8.71
N GLU A 146 4.77 -28.26 -8.00
CA GLU A 146 5.27 -29.63 -7.80
C GLU A 146 5.37 -30.40 -9.12
N LEU A 147 4.37 -30.28 -10.01
CA LEU A 147 4.41 -30.87 -11.35
C LEU A 147 5.66 -30.41 -12.11
N LYS A 148 5.93 -29.09 -12.10
CA LYS A 148 7.12 -28.55 -12.76
C LYS A 148 8.39 -29.14 -12.16
N LYS A 149 8.47 -29.22 -10.83
CA LYS A 149 9.61 -29.81 -10.12
C LYS A 149 9.84 -31.27 -10.53
N PHE A 150 8.79 -32.11 -10.56
CA PHE A 150 8.93 -33.51 -10.98
C PHE A 150 9.33 -33.67 -12.45
N ILE A 151 8.92 -32.73 -13.32
CA ILE A 151 9.40 -32.71 -14.71
C ILE A 151 10.89 -32.36 -14.76
N ASP A 152 11.32 -31.34 -14.01
CA ASP A 152 12.71 -30.91 -13.94
C ASP A 152 13.61 -32.01 -13.32
N ASP A 153 13.08 -32.80 -12.39
CA ASP A 153 13.75 -33.93 -11.73
C ASP A 153 13.63 -35.26 -12.51
N GLU A 154 13.03 -35.26 -13.72
CA GLU A 154 12.77 -36.43 -14.57
C GLU A 154 11.92 -37.56 -13.92
N GLU A 155 11.17 -37.25 -12.87
CA GLU A 155 10.24 -38.16 -12.20
C GLU A 155 8.86 -38.18 -12.90
N PHE A 156 8.83 -38.71 -14.13
CA PHE A 156 7.66 -38.62 -15.02
C PHE A 156 6.39 -39.31 -14.47
N GLU A 157 6.52 -40.38 -13.68
CA GLU A 157 5.37 -41.03 -13.05
C GLU A 157 4.67 -40.10 -12.06
N LYS A 158 5.45 -39.46 -11.17
CA LYS A 158 4.91 -38.48 -10.22
C LYS A 158 4.38 -37.23 -10.93
N ALA A 159 5.04 -36.79 -12.00
CA ALA A 159 4.52 -35.71 -12.83
C ALA A 159 3.14 -36.07 -13.42
N ALA A 160 2.95 -37.29 -13.93
CA ALA A 160 1.65 -37.74 -14.42
C ALA A 160 0.58 -37.74 -13.32
N GLU A 161 0.90 -38.25 -12.12
CA GLU A 161 -0.02 -38.19 -10.98
C GLU A 161 -0.46 -36.76 -10.63
N TYR A 162 0.49 -35.82 -10.56
CA TYR A 162 0.18 -34.43 -10.20
C TYR A 162 -0.62 -33.72 -11.30
N ARG A 163 -0.34 -34.02 -12.57
CA ARG A 163 -1.15 -33.55 -13.70
C ARG A 163 -2.60 -34.02 -13.57
N ASP A 164 -2.80 -35.27 -13.21
CA ASP A 164 -4.15 -35.84 -13.10
C ASP A 164 -4.88 -35.31 -11.86
N LYS A 165 -4.17 -35.10 -10.74
CA LYS A 165 -4.69 -34.37 -9.56
C LYS A 165 -5.14 -32.95 -9.90
N ILE A 166 -4.39 -32.22 -10.73
CA ILE A 166 -4.78 -30.88 -11.21
C ILE A 166 -6.08 -30.95 -12.02
N LYS A 167 -6.16 -31.86 -12.99
CA LYS A 167 -7.37 -32.04 -13.82
C LYS A 167 -8.61 -32.35 -12.97
N ALA A 168 -8.47 -33.26 -12.00
CA ALA A 168 -9.56 -33.63 -11.11
C ALA A 168 -10.05 -32.45 -10.26
N LEU A 169 -9.14 -31.62 -9.73
CA LEU A 169 -9.51 -30.43 -8.97
C LEU A 169 -10.16 -29.35 -9.84
N GLN A 170 -9.68 -29.16 -11.08
CA GLN A 170 -10.28 -28.21 -12.02
C GLN A 170 -11.70 -28.63 -12.41
N ALA A 171 -11.92 -29.91 -12.70
CA ALA A 171 -13.25 -30.43 -13.03
C ALA A 171 -14.25 -30.22 -11.89
N LYS A 172 -13.85 -30.47 -10.64
CA LYS A 172 -14.69 -30.22 -9.46
C LYS A 172 -15.01 -28.73 -9.29
N ALA A 173 -14.03 -27.84 -9.51
CA ALA A 173 -14.24 -26.40 -9.40
C ALA A 173 -15.27 -25.88 -10.42
N SER A 174 -15.20 -26.36 -11.67
CA SER A 174 -16.15 -25.97 -12.72
C SER A 174 -17.58 -26.41 -12.42
N GLN A 175 -17.77 -27.61 -11.85
CA GLN A 175 -19.10 -28.11 -11.48
C GLN A 175 -19.73 -27.33 -10.31
N GLU A 176 -18.93 -26.84 -9.36
CA GLU A 176 -19.41 -26.05 -8.22
C GLU A 176 -19.81 -24.62 -8.59
N ASP A 177 -19.28 -24.07 -9.69
CA ASP A 177 -19.63 -22.74 -10.18
C ASP A 177 -20.96 -22.78 -10.98
N ASP A 178 -21.20 -23.83 -11.80
CA ASP A 178 -22.49 -24.05 -12.51
C ASP A 178 -23.66 -24.31 -11.55
N SER A 179 -23.39 -24.89 -10.38
CA SER A 179 -24.43 -25.23 -9.38
C SER A 179 -25.00 -24.01 -8.64
N LYS A 180 -24.35 -22.84 -8.74
CA LYS A 180 -24.74 -21.62 -7.99
C LYS A 180 -25.49 -20.60 -8.84
N GLU A 181 -25.49 -20.74 -10.16
CA GLU A 181 -26.29 -19.91 -11.07
C GLU A 181 -27.76 -20.35 -11.16
N GLY A 182 -28.12 -21.48 -10.54
CA GLY A 182 -29.49 -22.04 -10.58
C GLY A 182 -30.42 -21.69 -9.41
N ASP A 183 -29.95 -20.99 -8.38
CA ASP A 183 -30.72 -20.69 -7.15
C ASP A 183 -31.20 -19.23 -7.03
N ASP A 184 -30.91 -18.37 -8.02
CA ASP A 184 -31.37 -16.98 -8.08
C ASP A 184 -32.51 -16.80 -9.11
N GLN A 185 -33.60 -17.58 -8.97
CA GLN A 185 -34.83 -17.37 -9.75
C GLN A 185 -36.10 -17.47 -8.91
#